data_AF-A0A971GNP4-F1
#
_entry.id   AF-A0A971GNP4-F1
#
_cell.length_a   1.000
_cell.length_b   1.000
_cell.length_c   1.000
_cell.angle_alpha   90.00
_cell.angle_beta   90.00
_cell.angle_gamma   90.00
#
_symmetry.space_group_name_H-M   'P 1'
#
loop_
_entity.id
_entity.type
_entity.pdbx_description
1 polymer ?
#
loop_
_entity_poly.entity_id
_entity_poly.type
_entity_poly.pdbx_seq_one_letter_code
_entity_poly.pdbx_strand_id
1 'polypeptide(L)' 'MKLMSFIREAKAELKRVTWPSRQQVWYSTLVVIAVTFLVAAYLGIIDVLLTAVFSRVIR' A
#
# COMPACT_ATOMS: atom_id res chain seq x y z
N MET A 1 -15.03 5.52 35.59
CA MET A 1 -15.88 4.49 34.96
C MET A 1 -16.35 4.80 33.52
N LYS A 2 -16.12 6.01 32.96
CA LYS A 2 -16.51 6.36 31.57
C LYS A 2 -15.66 5.69 30.46
N LEU A 3 -14.41 5.35 30.74
CA LEU A 3 -13.51 4.74 29.75
C LEU A 3 -13.91 3.30 29.39
N MET A 4 -14.40 2.55 30.39
CA MET A 4 -14.84 1.16 30.23
C MET A 4 -16.12 1.06 29.40
N SER A 5 -17.05 2.01 29.56
CA SER A 5 -18.25 2.12 28.71
C SER A 5 -17.88 2.55 27.28
N PHE A 6 -16.94 3.50 27.12
CA PHE A 6 -16.49 3.96 25.81
C PHE A 6 -15.85 2.84 24.98
N ILE A 7 -14.99 2.01 25.58
CA ILE A 7 -14.39 0.85 24.90
C ILE A 7 -15.46 -0.20 24.55
N ARG A 8 -16.49 -0.36 25.40
CA ARG A 8 -17.60 -1.30 25.14
C ARG A 8 -18.47 -0.85 23.97
N GLU A 9 -18.78 0.43 23.88
CA GLU A 9 -19.52 1.05 22.78
C GLU A 9 -18.70 1.01 21.48
N ALA A 10 -17.42 1.40 21.51
CA ALA A 10 -16.53 1.32 20.35
C ALA A 10 -16.40 -0.11 19.80
N LYS A 11 -16.31 -1.12 20.68
CA LYS A 11 -16.29 -2.54 20.26
C LYS A 11 -17.62 -2.99 19.64
N ALA A 12 -18.75 -2.41 20.07
CA ALA A 12 -20.07 -2.70 19.50
C ALA A 12 -20.23 -2.08 18.10
N GLU A 13 -19.69 -0.88 17.86
CA GLU A 13 -19.63 -0.25 16.53
C GLU A 13 -18.66 -0.97 15.59
N LEU A 14 -17.48 -1.37 16.08
CA LEU A 14 -16.51 -2.17 15.32
C LEU A 14 -17.06 -3.51 14.83
N LYS A 15 -18.10 -4.05 15.48
CA LYS A 15 -18.85 -5.23 15.02
C LYS A 15 -19.83 -4.94 13.89
N ARG A 16 -20.29 -3.70 13.74
CA ARG A 16 -21.14 -3.27 12.61
C ARG A 16 -20.33 -2.97 11.36
N VAL A 17 -19.01 -2.81 11.49
CA VAL A 17 -18.10 -2.67 10.35
C VAL A 17 -18.06 -3.99 9.59
N THR A 18 -18.44 -3.96 8.33
CA THR A 18 -18.29 -5.06 7.39
C THR A 18 -16.81 -5.24 7.06
N TRP A 19 -16.15 -6.11 7.82
CA TRP A 19 -14.76 -6.49 7.54
C TRP A 19 -14.68 -7.29 6.24
N PRO A 20 -13.72 -6.97 5.36
CA PRO A 20 -13.50 -7.74 4.14
C PRO A 20 -13.15 -9.18 4.48
N SER A 21 -13.55 -10.11 3.61
CA SER A 21 -13.20 -11.52 3.80
C SER A 21 -11.68 -11.69 3.70
N ARG A 22 -11.12 -12.70 4.39
CA ARG A 22 -9.68 -13.01 4.35
C ARG A 22 -9.17 -13.19 2.91
N GLN A 23 -10.03 -13.69 2.03
CA GLN A 23 -9.72 -13.88 0.61
C GLN A 23 -9.64 -12.55 -0.15
N GLN A 24 -10.55 -11.61 0.12
CA GLN A 24 -10.52 -10.28 -0.49
C GLN A 24 -9.27 -9.49 -0.07
N VAL A 25 -8.87 -9.59 1.20
CA VAL A 25 -7.63 -8.97 1.70
C VAL A 25 -6.40 -9.53 0.97
N TRP A 26 -6.37 -10.84 0.71
CA TRP A 26 -5.26 -11.47 0.00
C TRP A 26 -5.17 -11.00 -1.46
N TYR A 27 -6.30 -10.95 -2.18
CA TYR A 27 -6.32 -10.45 -3.55
C TYR A 27 -5.88 -8.99 -3.62
N SER A 28 -6.40 -8.12 -2.74
CA SER A 28 -5.98 -6.72 -2.71
C SER A 28 -4.49 -6.56 -2.43
N THR A 29 -3.94 -7.36 -1.52
CA THR A 29 -2.50 -7.34 -1.21
C THR A 29 -1.65 -7.79 -2.40
N LEU A 30 -2.06 -8.86 -3.09
CA LEU A 30 -1.38 -9.35 -4.29
C LEU A 30 -1.35 -8.29 -5.41
N VAL A 31 -2.49 -7.62 -5.62
CA VAL A 31 -2.62 -6.54 -6.63
C VAL A 31 -1.68 -5.39 -6.28
N VAL A 32 -1.67 -4.94 -5.03
CA VAL A 32 -0.78 -3.86 -4.59
C VAL A 32 0.69 -4.21 -4.80
N ILE A 33 1.10 -5.45 -4.47
CA ILE A 33 2.47 -5.92 -4.71
C ILE A 33 2.80 -5.86 -6.20
N ALA A 34 1.93 -6.40 -7.06
CA ALA A 34 2.15 -6.40 -8.50
C ALA A 34 2.29 -4.97 -9.07
N VAL A 35 1.40 -4.06 -8.69
CA VAL A 35 1.45 -2.65 -9.14
C VAL A 35 2.71 -1.96 -8.61
N THR A 36 3.09 -2.19 -7.36
CA THR A 36 4.31 -1.62 -6.77
C THR A 36 5.55 -2.06 -7.53
N PHE A 37 5.66 -3.34 -7.88
CA PHE A 37 6.77 -3.86 -8.69
C PHE A 37 6.81 -3.24 -10.09
N LEU A 38 5.65 -3.07 -10.75
CA LEU A 38 5.58 -2.42 -12.06
C LEU A 38 6.05 -0.97 -11.99
N VAL A 39 5.59 -0.20 -11.01
CA VAL A 39 5.99 1.20 -10.82
C VAL A 39 7.48 1.29 -10.48
N ALA A 40 7.99 0.43 -9.60
CA ALA A 40 9.40 0.40 -9.24
C ALA A 40 10.29 0.08 -10.45
N ALA A 41 9.90 -0.90 -11.28
CA ALA A 41 10.62 -1.22 -12.50
C ALA A 41 10.61 -0.05 -13.50
N TYR A 42 9.45 0.60 -13.69
CA TYR A 42 9.32 1.76 -14.57
C TYR A 42 10.22 2.91 -14.13
N LEU A 43 10.16 3.30 -12.85
CA LEU A 43 11.01 4.36 -12.31
C LEU A 43 12.49 3.99 -12.38
N GLY A 44 12.85 2.75 -12.00
CA GLY A 44 14.23 2.29 -12.07
C GLY A 44 14.82 2.30 -13.48
N ILE A 45 14.03 1.96 -14.51
CA ILE A 45 14.46 2.08 -15.91
C ILE A 45 14.73 3.55 -16.25
N ILE A 46 13.83 4.46 -15.87
CA ILE A 46 13.99 5.89 -16.14
C ILE A 46 15.23 6.44 -15.45
N ASP A 47 15.46 6.08 -14.18
CA ASP A 47 16.62 6.55 -13.42
C ASP A 47 17.95 6.10 -14.06
N VAL A 48 18.03 4.85 -14.51
CA VAL A 48 19.20 4.32 -15.23
C VAL A 48 19.40 5.04 -16.56
N LEU A 49 18.32 5.24 -17.32
CA LEU A 49 18.36 5.88 -18.64
C LEU A 49 18.77 7.34 -18.53
N LEU A 50 18.20 8.08 -17.58
CA LEU A 50 18.60 9.45 -17.26
C LEU A 50 20.07 9.50 -16.82
N THR A 51 20.50 8.65 -15.89
CA THR A 51 21.91 8.62 -15.44
C THR A 51 22.88 8.35 -16.59
N ALA A 52 22.53 7.45 -17.51
CA ALA A 52 23.31 7.16 -18.71
C ALA A 52 23.39 8.36 -19.67
N VAL A 53 22.30 9.12 -19.83
CA VAL A 53 22.27 10.32 -20.67
C VAL A 53 23.07 11.46 -20.02
N PHE A 54 22.79 11.76 -18.74
CA PHE A 54 23.48 12.82 -18.00
C PHE A 54 24.99 12.57 -17.92
N SER A 55 25.43 11.35 -17.68
CA SER A 55 26.86 11.01 -17.64
C SER A 55 27.57 11.17 -19.00
N ARG A 56 26.86 11.02 -20.12
CA ARG A 56 27.39 11.30 -21.46
C ARG A 56 27.39 12.77 -21.83
N VAL A 57 26.48 13.57 -21.27
CA VAL A 57 26.36 15.01 -21.53
C VAL A 57 27.32 15.84 -20.66
N ILE A 58 27.59 15.40 -19.42
CA ILE A 58 28.50 16.07 -18.48
C ILE A 58 29.98 15.72 -18.73
N ARG A 59 30.27 14.67 -19.49
CA ARG A 59 31.63 14.34 -19.93
C ARG A 59 32.01 15.10 -21.20
#